data_AF-A0A2I1ELR4-F1
#
_entry.id   AF-A0A2I1ELR4-F1
#
_cell.length_a   1.000
_cell.length_b   1.000
_cell.length_c   1.000
_cell.angle_alpha   90.00
_cell.angle_beta   90.00
_cell.angle_gamma   90.00
#
_symmetry.space_group_name_H-M   'P 1'
#
loop_
_entity.id
_entity.type
_entity.pdbx_description
1 polymer ?
#
loop_
_entity_poly.entity_id
_entity_poly.type
_entity_poly.pdbx_seq_one_letter_code
_entity_poly.pdbx_strand_id
1 'polypeptide(L)'
;MPHSNINQFFAKTCLSKWNNVSIFVKFIYNESHSTTPKQVLDMYNRNRFDIISAKDTKNNVMQYVRDIIVKIEQAKCSKIIGIRY
;
A
#
# COMPACT_ATOMS: atom_id res chain seq x y z
N MET A 1 -6.06 11.96 20.10
CA MET A 1 -5.41 10.87 19.35
C MET A 1 -5.13 11.39 17.97
N PRO A 2 -3.88 11.54 17.49
CA PRO A 2 -3.72 11.98 16.12
C PRO A 2 -4.23 10.86 15.23
N HIS A 3 -5.14 11.22 14.33
CA HIS A 3 -5.70 10.36 13.32
C HIS A 3 -4.59 9.52 12.72
N SER A 4 -4.78 8.20 12.70
CA SER A 4 -3.90 7.31 11.97
C SER A 4 -3.69 7.90 10.57
N ASN A 5 -2.44 8.16 10.17
CA ASN A 5 -2.08 8.65 8.82
C ASN A 5 -2.43 7.63 7.71
N ILE A 6 -3.06 6.52 8.10
CA ILE A 6 -3.58 5.49 7.21
C ILE A 6 -4.82 6.05 6.48
N ASN A 7 -4.69 6.18 5.17
CA ASN A 7 -5.72 6.51 4.21
C ASN A 7 -6.95 5.61 4.37
N GLN A 8 -8.13 6.20 4.19
CA GLN A 8 -9.41 5.53 4.37
C GLN A 8 -9.59 4.28 3.52
N PHE A 9 -8.89 4.18 2.38
CA PHE A 9 -8.85 2.95 1.58
C PHE A 9 -8.56 1.71 2.43
N PHE A 10 -7.51 1.75 3.26
CA PHE A 10 -7.10 0.62 4.07
C PHE A 10 -8.07 0.37 5.23
N ALA A 11 -8.72 1.42 5.75
CA ALA A 11 -9.75 1.25 6.78
C ALA A 11 -11.05 0.64 6.24
N LYS A 12 -11.38 0.89 4.95
CA LYS A 12 -12.69 0.56 4.35
C LYS A 12 -12.68 -0.68 3.44
N THR A 13 -11.52 -1.25 3.13
CA THR A 13 -11.42 -2.36 2.17
C THR A 13 -10.83 -3.63 2.78
N CYS A 14 -11.22 -4.79 2.26
CA CYS A 14 -10.67 -6.08 2.65
C CYS A 14 -9.18 -6.18 2.30
N LEU A 15 -8.40 -6.91 3.12
CA LEU A 15 -6.97 -7.15 2.92
C LEU A 15 -6.64 -7.65 1.49
N SER A 16 -7.48 -8.51 0.92
CA SER A 16 -7.31 -9.03 -0.45
C SER A 16 -7.21 -7.94 -1.52
N LYS A 17 -7.75 -6.74 -1.29
CA LYS A 17 -7.68 -5.59 -2.21
C LYS A 17 -6.41 -4.76 -2.04
N TRP A 18 -5.70 -4.89 -0.92
CA TRP A 18 -4.58 -4.01 -0.59
C TRP A 18 -3.34 -4.26 -1.44
N ASN A 19 -3.20 -5.45 -2.04
CA ASN A 19 -2.11 -5.75 -2.97
C ASN A 19 -2.33 -5.15 -4.37
N ASN A 20 -3.53 -4.62 -4.65
CA ASN A 20 -3.91 -4.11 -5.95
C ASN A 20 -3.74 -2.59 -5.99
N VAL A 21 -2.57 -2.17 -6.45
CA VAL A 21 -2.23 -0.74 -6.61
C VAL A 21 -3.22 -0.03 -7.53
N SER A 22 -3.77 -0.69 -8.55
CA SER A 22 -4.72 -0.05 -9.46
C SER A 22 -6.01 0.35 -8.75
N ILE A 23 -6.49 -0.46 -7.80
CA ILE A 23 -7.70 -0.13 -7.03
C ILE A 23 -7.41 1.05 -6.09
N PHE A 24 -6.25 1.04 -5.43
CA PHE A 24 -5.82 2.17 -4.59
C PHE A 24 -5.73 3.47 -5.42
N VAL A 25 -5.10 3.42 -6.58
CA VAL A 25 -4.98 4.58 -7.49
C VAL A 25 -6.34 5.13 -7.88
N LYS A 26 -7.28 4.26 -8.30
CA LYS A 26 -8.66 4.67 -8.63
C LYS A 26 -9.37 5.30 -7.44
N PHE A 27 -9.19 4.75 -6.25
CA PHE A 27 -9.77 5.29 -5.03
C PHE A 27 -9.26 6.72 -4.76
N ILE A 28 -7.94 6.95 -4.84
CA ILE A 28 -7.36 8.27 -4.62
C ILE A 28 -7.80 9.27 -5.70
N TYR A 29 -7.82 8.88 -6.97
CA TYR A 29 -8.26 9.78 -8.04
C TYR A 29 -9.74 10.17 -7.92
N ASN A 30 -10.59 9.26 -7.46
CA ASN A 30 -11.99 9.58 -7.17
C ASN A 30 -12.14 10.58 -6.01
N GLU A 31 -11.28 10.51 -4.99
CA GLU A 31 -11.30 11.45 -3.86
C GLU A 31 -10.63 12.80 -4.22
N SER A 32 -9.57 12.78 -5.02
CA SER A 32 -8.80 13.97 -5.41
C SER A 32 -8.17 13.81 -6.79
N HIS A 33 -8.82 14.43 -7.77
CA HIS A 33 -8.40 14.42 -9.18
C HIS A 33 -7.09 15.16 -9.46
N SER A 34 -6.61 15.99 -8.51
CA SER A 34 -5.36 16.75 -8.64
C SER A 34 -4.13 15.98 -8.16
N THR A 35 -4.29 14.77 -7.64
CA THR A 35 -3.18 13.98 -7.09
C THR A 35 -2.29 13.43 -8.21
N THR A 36 -1.00 13.69 -8.14
CA THR A 36 -0.05 13.17 -9.14
C THR A 36 0.24 11.68 -8.92
N PRO A 37 0.60 10.91 -9.97
CA PRO A 37 0.95 9.50 -9.80
C PRO A 37 2.05 9.24 -8.76
N LYS A 38 3.03 10.15 -8.66
CA LYS A 38 4.10 10.07 -7.67
C LYS A 38 3.56 10.20 -6.25
N GLN A 39 2.69 11.19 -6.00
CA GLN A 39 2.05 11.36 -4.69
C GLN A 39 1.19 10.14 -4.32
N VAL A 40 0.45 9.57 -5.27
CA VAL A 40 -0.33 8.35 -5.02
C VAL A 40 0.59 7.19 -4.60
N LEU A 41 1.71 6.99 -5.29
CA LEU A 41 2.68 5.95 -4.93
C LEU A 41 3.30 6.19 -3.55
N ASP A 42 3.68 7.43 -3.26
CA ASP A 42 4.25 7.82 -1.96
C ASP A 42 3.26 7.59 -0.82
N MET A 43 1.98 7.96 -1.03
CA MET A 43 0.89 7.65 -0.10
C MET A 43 0.76 6.14 0.12
N TYR A 44 0.70 5.35 -0.95
CA TYR A 44 0.56 3.89 -0.87
C TYR A 44 1.71 3.24 -0.08
N ASN A 45 2.95 3.72 -0.29
CA ASN A 45 4.11 3.22 0.44
C ASN A 45 4.06 3.61 1.92
N ARG A 46 3.85 4.90 2.22
CA ARG A 46 3.78 5.41 3.59
C ARG A 46 2.71 4.69 4.41
N ASN A 47 1.53 4.51 3.83
CA ASN A 47 0.42 3.80 4.45
C ASN A 47 0.78 2.39 4.91
N ARG A 48 1.55 1.64 4.12
CA ARG A 48 1.97 0.28 4.47
C ARG A 48 2.95 0.27 5.64
N PHE A 49 3.86 1.25 5.70
CA PHE A 49 4.75 1.42 6.86
C PHE A 49 3.98 1.84 8.12
N ASP A 50 3.01 2.74 7.98
CA ASP A 50 2.17 3.19 9.08
C ASP A 50 1.31 2.04 9.64
N ILE A 51 0.78 1.16 8.78
CA ILE A 51 0.02 -0.04 9.21
C ILE A 51 0.91 -0.98 10.03
N ILE A 52 2.15 -1.22 9.61
CA ILE A 52 3.09 -2.09 10.34
C ILE A 52 3.51 -1.46 11.67
N SER A 53 3.64 -0.13 11.71
CA SER A 53 4.09 0.61 12.89
C SER A 53 2.99 0.89 13.92
N ALA A 54 1.72 0.68 13.56
CA ALA A 54 0.60 0.94 14.46
C ALA A 54 0.53 -0.12 15.58
N LYS A 55 0.46 0.36 16.82
CA LYS A 55 0.57 -0.45 18.06
C LYS A 55 -0.49 -1.55 18.20
N ASP A 56 -1.64 -1.38 17.56
CA ASP A 56 -2.81 -2.27 17.70
C ASP A 56 -3.14 -3.05 16.40
N THR A 57 -2.23 -3.05 15.42
CA THR A 57 -2.44 -3.83 14.20
C THR A 57 -2.32 -5.31 14.50
N LYS A 58 -3.34 -6.09 14.13
CA LYS A 58 -3.33 -7.54 14.28
C LYS A 58 -2.16 -8.17 13.51
N ASN A 59 -1.51 -9.18 14.10
CA ASN A 59 -0.35 -9.86 13.49
C ASN A 59 -0.61 -10.37 12.07
N ASN A 60 -1.80 -10.89 11.78
CA ASN A 60 -2.16 -11.34 10.44
C ASN A 60 -2.21 -10.20 9.41
N VAL A 61 -2.68 -9.02 9.81
CA VAL A 61 -2.68 -7.81 8.97
C VAL A 61 -1.24 -7.36 8.74
N MET A 62 -0.41 -7.31 9.78
CA MET A 62 1.00 -6.94 9.66
C MET A 62 1.75 -7.88 8.70
N GLN A 63 1.57 -9.20 8.87
CA GLN A 63 2.21 -10.19 8.02
C GLN A 63 1.77 -10.04 6.57
N TYR A 64 0.48 -9.86 6.33
CA TYR A 64 -0.04 -9.64 4.99
C TYR A 64 0.55 -8.39 4.32
N VAL A 65 0.71 -7.29 5.05
CA VAL A 65 1.34 -6.07 4.51
C VAL A 65 2.82 -6.29 4.21
N ARG A 66 3.55 -7.03 5.08
CA ARG A 66 4.94 -7.42 4.83
C ARG A 66 5.06 -8.26 3.56
N ASP A 67 4.17 -9.22 3.35
CA ASP A 67 4.17 -10.06 2.15
C ASP A 67 3.97 -9.22 0.87
N ILE A 68 3.12 -8.19 0.92
CA ILE A 68 2.96 -7.25 -0.21
C ILE A 68 4.26 -6.49 -0.46
N ILE A 69 4.93 -5.98 0.59
CA ILE A 69 6.19 -5.25 0.45
C ILE A 69 7.25 -6.14 -0.21
N VAL A 70 7.42 -7.36 0.29
CA VAL A 70 8.37 -8.35 -0.25
C VAL A 70 8.09 -8.64 -1.72
N LYS A 71 6.83 -8.86 -2.12
CA LYS A 71 6.47 -9.11 -3.53
C LYS A 71 6.85 -7.94 -4.44
N ILE A 72 6.64 -6.70 -3.98
CA ILE A 72 7.01 -5.51 -4.76
C ILE A 72 8.52 -5.39 -4.88
N GLU A 73 9.27 -5.64 -3.81
CA GLU A 73 10.73 -5.62 -3.83
C GLU A 73 11.30 -6.71 -4.74
N GLN A 74 10.77 -7.94 -4.66
CA GLN A 74 11.12 -9.03 -5.56
C GLN A 74 10.84 -8.66 -7.03
N ALA A 75 9.70 -8.05 -7.33
CA ALA A 75 9.37 -7.59 -8.68
C ALA A 75 10.33 -6.47 -9.17
N LYS A 76 10.74 -5.55 -8.28
CA LYS A 76 11.76 -4.53 -8.60
C LYS A 76 13.12 -5.17 -8.86
N CYS A 77 13.56 -6.09 -8.00
CA CYS A 77 14.81 -6.82 -8.17
C CYS A 77 14.82 -7.61 -9.49
N SER A 78 13.73 -8.33 -9.78
CA SER A 78 13.59 -9.11 -11.03
C SER A 78 13.73 -8.24 -12.27
N LYS A 79 13.15 -7.04 -12.27
CA LYS A 79 13.31 -6.05 -13.35
C LYS A 79 14.75 -5.59 -13.52
N ILE A 80 15.49 -5.38 -12.43
CA ILE A 80 16.90 -4.95 -12.47
C ILE A 80 17.79 -6.04 -13.06
N ILE A 81 17.59 -7.30 -12.66
CA ILE A 81 18.38 -8.45 -13.12
C ILE A 81 17.93 -8.98 -14.49
N GLY A 82 16.94 -8.35 -15.14
CA GLY A 82 16.46 -8.73 -16.46
C GLY A 82 15.59 -9.98 -16.51
N ILE A 83 15.14 -10.52 -15.36
CA ILE A 83 14.24 -11.67 -15.31
C ILE A 83 12.80 -11.16 -15.48
N ARG A 84 12.19 -11.45 -16.64
CA ARG A 84 10.76 -11.26 -16.90
C ARG A 84 10.05 -12.62 -16.78
N TYR A 85 9.04 -12.71 -15.93
CA TYR A 85 8.04 -13.77 -15.96
C TYR A 85 6.88 -13.35 -16.87
#